data_AF-X0SRE8-F1
#
_entry.id   AF-X0SRE8-F1
#
_cell.length_a   1.000
_cell.length_b   1.000
_cell.length_c   1.000
_cell.angle_alpha   90.00
_cell.angle_beta   90.00
_cell.angle_gamma   90.00
#
_symmetry.space_group_name_H-M   'P 1'
#
loop_
_entity.id
_entity.type
_entity.pdbx_description
1 polymer ?
#
loop_
_entity_poly.entity_id
_entity_poly.type
_entity_poly.pdbx_seq_one_letter_code
_entity_poly.pdbx_strand_id
1 'polypeptide(L)'
;MNIRLLEIEEPKFPYKFRQSKDAYEAVKDYGKADREVFLVLLLSSQSQMLACEPLTAGTVDSASVFPREVLRAAIIHNASAVILVHNHPSGDVTPSRADRNITSQIMLVCEAASIRVLDHIIIGRDKFLSMADSGEIEAQQLIVKAMLDSLEVSG
;
A
#
# COMPACT_ATOMS: atom_id res chain seq x y z
N MET A 1 7.30 -24.35 8.24
CA MET A 1 8.27 -23.92 7.21
C MET A 1 8.37 -22.42 7.34
N ASN A 2 9.52 -21.91 7.81
CA ASN A 2 9.71 -20.49 8.08
C ASN A 2 10.23 -19.84 6.80
N ILE A 3 9.37 -19.12 6.08
CA ILE A 3 9.75 -18.42 4.86
C ILE A 3 10.44 -17.11 5.27
N ARG A 4 11.75 -17.04 5.02
CA ARG A 4 12.52 -15.80 5.21
C ARG A 4 12.16 -14.84 4.07
N LEU A 5 12.24 -13.53 4.29
CA LEU A 5 12.08 -12.49 3.24
C LEU A 5 12.88 -12.79 1.96
N LEU A 6 14.01 -13.51 2.09
CA LEU A 6 14.89 -13.94 0.99
C LEU A 6 14.27 -15.02 0.06
N GLU A 7 13.16 -15.62 0.45
CA GLU A 7 12.45 -16.68 -0.29
C GLU A 7 11.17 -16.16 -0.97
N ILE A 8 10.91 -14.86 -0.91
CA ILE A 8 9.77 -14.24 -1.60
C ILE A 8 10.13 -14.07 -3.07
N GLU A 9 9.32 -14.64 -3.98
CA GLU A 9 9.48 -14.34 -5.40
C GLU A 9 9.08 -12.88 -5.66
N GLU A 10 10.00 -12.11 -6.25
CA GLU A 10 9.67 -10.76 -6.68
C GLU A 10 8.63 -10.80 -7.81
N PRO A 11 7.75 -9.78 -7.88
CA PRO A 11 6.75 -9.69 -8.94
C PRO A 11 7.39 -9.74 -10.34
N LYS A 12 6.79 -10.50 -11.27
CA LYS A 12 7.27 -10.59 -12.65
C LYS A 12 6.78 -9.41 -13.49
N PHE A 13 7.65 -8.87 -14.35
CA PHE A 13 7.38 -7.71 -15.20
C PHE A 13 7.28 -8.07 -16.70
N PRO A 14 6.47 -7.36 -17.52
CA PRO A 14 5.52 -6.31 -17.14
C PRO A 14 4.25 -6.88 -16.51
N TYR A 15 3.67 -6.14 -15.55
CA TYR A 15 2.43 -6.52 -14.89
C TYR A 15 1.42 -5.39 -15.00
N LYS A 16 0.19 -5.69 -15.44
CA LYS A 16 -0.88 -4.70 -15.60
C LYS A 16 -2.01 -5.00 -14.63
N PHE A 17 -2.36 -4.02 -13.81
CA PHE A 17 -3.45 -4.13 -12.85
C PHE A 17 -4.77 -3.67 -13.46
N ARG A 18 -5.79 -4.51 -13.39
CA ARG A 18 -7.18 -4.24 -13.81
C ARG A 18 -8.16 -4.35 -12.65
N GLN A 19 -7.84 -5.20 -11.68
CA GLN A 19 -8.63 -5.45 -10.47
C GLN A 19 -7.71 -5.69 -9.27
N SER A 20 -8.25 -5.56 -8.07
CA SER A 20 -7.54 -5.79 -6.80
C SER A 20 -6.84 -7.15 -6.74
N LYS A 21 -7.48 -8.20 -7.29
CA LYS A 21 -6.88 -9.54 -7.38
C LYS A 21 -5.56 -9.54 -8.13
N ASP A 22 -5.39 -8.70 -9.15
CA ASP A 22 -4.13 -8.63 -9.88
C ASP A 22 -3.00 -8.15 -8.96
N ALA A 23 -3.29 -7.15 -8.11
CA ALA A 23 -2.36 -6.68 -7.09
C ALA A 23 -2.02 -7.79 -6.12
N TYR A 24 -3.01 -8.47 -5.56
CA TYR A 24 -2.78 -9.62 -4.68
C TYR A 24 -1.91 -10.70 -5.32
N GLU A 25 -2.21 -11.14 -6.55
CA GLU A 25 -1.46 -12.21 -7.22
C GLU A 25 0.01 -11.82 -7.46
N ALA A 26 0.31 -10.53 -7.65
CA ALA A 26 1.68 -10.04 -7.81
C ALA A 26 2.50 -10.14 -6.51
N VAL A 27 1.85 -10.08 -5.34
CA VAL A 27 2.52 -10.01 -4.02
C VAL A 27 2.05 -11.07 -3.02
N LYS A 28 1.33 -12.10 -3.46
CA LYS A 28 0.73 -13.13 -2.58
C LYS A 28 1.75 -13.85 -1.71
N ASP A 29 3.00 -13.96 -2.16
CA ASP A 29 4.07 -14.61 -1.41
C ASP A 29 4.46 -13.83 -0.14
N TYR A 30 4.20 -12.52 -0.07
CA TYR A 30 4.33 -11.75 1.17
C TYR A 30 3.35 -12.21 2.26
N GLY A 31 2.23 -12.85 1.91
CA GLY A 31 1.33 -13.49 2.88
C GLY A 31 1.95 -14.67 3.63
N LYS A 32 3.08 -15.19 3.13
CA LYS A 32 3.83 -16.28 3.76
C LYS A 32 4.91 -15.80 4.73
N ALA A 33 5.20 -14.49 4.75
CA ALA A 33 6.21 -13.91 5.61
C ALA A 33 5.86 -14.08 7.09
N ASP A 34 6.87 -14.38 7.91
CA ASP A 34 6.74 -14.60 9.36
C ASP A 34 6.63 -13.31 10.18
N ARG A 35 6.75 -12.16 9.51
CA ARG A 35 6.77 -10.82 10.10
C ARG A 35 5.97 -9.86 9.23
N GLU A 36 5.58 -8.74 9.80
CA GLU A 36 4.97 -7.63 9.07
C GLU A 36 5.98 -6.99 8.10
N VAL A 37 5.49 -6.74 6.91
CA VAL A 37 6.18 -6.14 5.77
C VAL A 37 5.19 -5.19 5.13
N PHE A 38 5.61 -3.93 5.02
CA PHE A 38 4.90 -2.93 4.24
C PHE A 38 5.68 -2.65 2.96
N LEU A 39 4.99 -2.70 1.84
CA LEU A 39 5.57 -2.46 0.53
C LEU A 39 4.63 -1.63 -0.34
N VAL A 40 5.20 -1.02 -1.37
CA VAL A 40 4.47 -0.18 -2.32
C VAL A 40 4.67 -0.70 -3.73
N LEU A 41 3.56 -0.87 -4.45
CA LEU A 41 3.57 -1.06 -5.88
C LEU A 41 3.50 0.32 -6.54
N LEU A 42 4.45 0.61 -7.42
CA LEU A 42 4.56 1.88 -8.12
C LEU A 42 4.02 1.73 -9.54
N LEU A 43 3.05 2.56 -9.94
CA LEU A 43 2.30 2.37 -11.18
C LEU A 43 2.42 3.58 -12.13
N SER A 44 2.52 3.27 -13.42
CA SER A 44 2.33 4.24 -14.50
C SER A 44 0.86 4.65 -14.66
N SER A 45 0.60 5.66 -15.50
CA SER A 45 -0.75 6.16 -15.78
C SER A 45 -1.65 5.12 -16.48
N GLN A 46 -1.05 4.07 -17.06
CA GLN A 46 -1.75 2.96 -17.70
C GLN A 46 -1.94 1.75 -16.77
N SER A 47 -1.77 1.94 -15.46
CA SER A 47 -1.85 0.89 -14.43
C SER A 47 -0.86 -0.26 -14.65
N GLN A 48 0.31 0.04 -15.21
CA GLN A 48 1.41 -0.92 -15.32
C GLN A 48 2.38 -0.73 -14.16
N MET A 49 2.81 -1.82 -13.54
CA MET A 49 3.82 -1.80 -12.48
C MET A 49 5.16 -1.33 -13.03
N LEU A 50 5.70 -0.28 -12.43
CA LEU A 50 7.03 0.28 -12.68
C LEU A 50 8.07 -0.34 -11.76
N ALA A 51 7.71 -0.54 -10.49
CA ALA A 51 8.53 -1.19 -9.48
C ALA A 51 7.68 -1.67 -8.29
N CYS A 52 8.28 -2.49 -7.45
CA CYS A 52 7.75 -2.96 -6.17
C CYS A 52 8.82 -2.72 -5.11
N GLU A 53 8.55 -1.84 -4.14
CA GLU A 53 9.53 -1.48 -3.11
C GLU A 53 9.04 -1.91 -1.71
N PRO A 54 9.75 -2.80 -1.01
CA PRO A 54 9.54 -3.01 0.42
C PRO A 54 10.08 -1.81 1.20
N LEU A 55 9.20 -1.13 1.96
CA LEU A 55 9.55 0.08 2.72
C LEU A 55 9.86 -0.21 4.19
N THR A 56 9.37 -1.33 4.73
CA THR A 56 9.69 -1.77 6.09
C THR A 56 9.85 -3.29 6.16
N ALA A 57 10.74 -3.76 7.03
CA ALA A 57 10.89 -5.18 7.37
C ALA A 57 11.26 -5.36 8.86
N GLY A 58 10.31 -5.80 9.69
CA GLY A 58 10.47 -6.17 11.13
C GLY A 58 9.91 -5.15 12.13
N THR A 59 9.70 -5.40 13.43
CA THR A 59 9.51 -6.60 14.28
C THR A 59 8.30 -6.33 15.18
N VAL A 60 7.46 -7.34 15.47
CA VAL A 60 6.37 -7.52 16.48
C VAL A 60 5.52 -6.33 16.98
N ASP A 61 6.01 -5.10 17.12
CA ASP A 61 5.32 -3.99 17.81
C ASP A 61 5.17 -2.66 17.04
N SER A 62 5.73 -2.51 15.84
CA SER A 62 5.30 -1.52 14.81
C SER A 62 6.36 -1.38 13.72
N ALA A 63 6.07 -1.88 12.53
CA ALA A 63 6.79 -1.43 11.35
C ALA A 63 6.43 0.05 11.10
N SER A 64 7.32 0.98 11.46
CA SER A 64 7.09 2.41 11.26
C SER A 64 7.19 2.75 9.78
N VAL A 65 6.06 2.71 9.09
CA VAL A 65 5.94 3.18 7.70
C VAL A 65 5.94 4.70 7.72
N PHE A 66 6.82 5.32 6.94
CA PHE A 66 6.89 6.77 6.84
C PHE A 66 6.31 7.24 5.51
N PRO A 67 5.28 8.11 5.49
CA PRO A 67 4.67 8.62 4.27
C PRO A 67 5.68 9.25 3.28
N ARG A 68 6.73 9.90 3.80
CA ARG A 68 7.81 10.47 2.98
C ARG A 68 8.56 9.42 2.15
N GLU A 69 8.70 8.18 2.63
CA GLU A 69 9.41 7.13 1.91
C GLU A 69 8.57 6.60 0.76
N VAL A 70 7.25 6.50 0.96
CA VAL A 70 6.29 6.19 -0.11
C VAL A 70 6.33 7.26 -1.19
N LEU A 71 6.27 8.54 -0.79
CA LEU A 71 6.34 9.66 -1.72
C LEU A 71 7.68 9.69 -2.48
N ARG A 72 8.80 9.49 -1.77
CA ARG A 72 10.15 9.41 -2.36
C ARG A 72 10.23 8.32 -3.43
N ALA A 73 9.78 7.11 -3.11
CA ALA A 73 9.75 5.98 -4.03
C ALA A 73 8.90 6.31 -5.28
N ALA A 74 7.70 6.85 -5.08
CA ALA A 74 6.82 7.22 -6.18
C ALA A 74 7.43 8.29 -7.11
N ILE A 75 8.09 9.31 -6.55
CA ILE A 75 8.79 10.35 -7.34
C ILE A 75 9.97 9.74 -8.12
N ILE A 76 10.84 8.96 -7.47
CA ILE A 76 12.03 8.37 -8.11
C ILE A 76 11.65 7.49 -9.31
N HIS A 77 10.55 6.74 -9.18
CA HIS A 77 10.09 5.85 -10.23
C HIS A 77 9.16 6.52 -11.25
N ASN A 78 8.90 7.83 -11.15
CA ASN A 78 7.92 8.55 -11.98
C ASN A 78 6.53 7.89 -11.94
N ALA A 79 6.12 7.41 -10.77
CA ALA A 79 4.82 6.79 -10.58
C ALA A 79 3.72 7.85 -10.62
N SER A 80 2.65 7.55 -11.36
CA SER A 80 1.42 8.37 -11.34
C SER A 80 0.42 7.91 -10.28
N ALA A 81 0.66 6.70 -9.76
CA ALA A 81 -0.21 6.05 -8.80
C ALA A 81 0.57 5.01 -7.99
N VAL A 82 0.05 4.69 -6.81
CA VAL A 82 0.59 3.65 -5.93
C VAL A 82 -0.51 2.73 -5.43
N ILE A 83 -0.15 1.48 -5.14
CA ILE A 83 -0.94 0.55 -4.34
C ILE A 83 -0.12 0.19 -3.10
N LEU A 84 -0.71 0.38 -1.93
CA LEU A 84 -0.09 0.02 -0.65
C LEU A 84 -0.37 -1.46 -0.39
N VAL A 85 0.58 -2.14 0.24
CA VAL A 85 0.44 -3.55 0.59
C VAL A 85 1.01 -3.79 1.97
N HIS A 86 0.24 -4.45 2.82
CA HIS A 86 0.65 -4.83 4.17
C HIS A 86 0.26 -6.28 4.45
N ASN A 87 1.22 -7.14 4.81
CA ASN A 87 0.89 -8.50 5.24
C ASN A 87 0.63 -8.57 6.74
N HIS A 88 -0.38 -9.33 7.13
CA HIS A 88 -0.67 -9.68 8.52
C HIS A 88 -0.29 -11.15 8.74
N PRO A 89 0.81 -11.45 9.49
CA PRO A 89 1.20 -12.83 9.79
C PRO A 89 0.13 -13.65 10.53
N SER A 90 -0.77 -12.96 11.25
CA SER A 90 -1.93 -13.56 11.91
C SER A 90 -2.92 -14.20 10.91
N GLY A 91 -2.89 -13.76 9.65
CA GLY A 91 -3.84 -14.14 8.61
C GLY A 91 -5.19 -13.42 8.69
N ASP A 92 -5.41 -12.52 9.65
CA ASP A 92 -6.58 -11.63 9.62
C ASP A 92 -6.34 -10.51 8.61
N VAL A 93 -7.26 -10.32 7.67
CA VAL A 93 -7.17 -9.30 6.61
C VAL A 93 -8.00 -8.06 6.92
N THR A 94 -8.59 -7.99 8.11
CA THR A 94 -9.29 -6.80 8.57
C THR A 94 -8.29 -5.67 8.77
N PRO A 95 -8.46 -4.50 8.11
CA PRO A 95 -7.54 -3.39 8.28
C PRO A 95 -7.64 -2.87 9.72
N SER A 96 -6.49 -2.69 10.37
CA SER A 96 -6.40 -2.13 11.70
C SER A 96 -6.66 -0.61 11.70
N ARG A 97 -6.69 0.00 12.88
CA ARG A 97 -6.70 1.47 12.97
C ARG A 97 -5.38 2.07 12.48
N ALA A 98 -4.27 1.38 12.68
CA ALA A 98 -2.96 1.82 12.20
C ALA A 98 -2.93 1.83 10.66
N ASP A 99 -3.47 0.80 10.00
CA ASP A 99 -3.57 0.73 8.53
C ASP A 99 -4.36 1.89 7.96
N ARG A 100 -5.53 2.19 8.52
CA ARG A 100 -6.36 3.33 8.07
C ARG A 100 -5.63 4.67 8.27
N ASN A 101 -5.02 4.87 9.44
CA ASN A 101 -4.30 6.10 9.75
C ASN A 101 -3.13 6.33 8.80
N ILE A 102 -2.27 5.31 8.59
CA ILE A 102 -1.12 5.45 7.69
C ILE A 102 -1.57 5.63 6.25
N THR A 103 -2.65 4.97 5.83
CA THR A 103 -3.26 5.18 4.51
C THR A 103 -3.61 6.64 4.32
N SER A 104 -4.39 7.25 5.23
CA SER A 104 -4.77 8.66 5.14
C SER A 104 -3.58 9.61 5.13
N GLN A 105 -2.53 9.34 5.90
CA GLN A 105 -1.31 10.14 5.89
C GLN A 105 -0.56 10.04 4.56
N ILE A 106 -0.47 8.83 3.99
CA ILE A 106 0.14 8.62 2.67
C ILE A 106 -0.69 9.32 1.59
N MET A 107 -2.01 9.18 1.63
CA MET A 107 -2.91 9.83 0.69
C MET A 107 -2.74 11.35 0.70
N LEU A 108 -2.64 11.96 1.88
CA LEU A 108 -2.42 13.39 2.03
C LEU A 108 -1.12 13.86 1.33
N VAL A 109 0.00 13.17 1.56
CA VAL A 109 1.28 13.59 0.96
C VAL A 109 1.36 13.28 -0.54
N CYS A 110 0.70 12.21 -1.00
CA CYS A 110 0.64 11.84 -2.40
C CYS A 110 -0.27 12.78 -3.20
N GLU A 111 -1.38 13.23 -2.61
CA GLU A 111 -2.30 14.21 -3.23
C GLU A 111 -1.57 15.51 -3.57
N ALA A 112 -0.75 16.03 -2.64
CA ALA A 112 0.07 17.22 -2.85
C ALA A 112 1.07 17.08 -4.03
N ALA A 113 1.42 15.85 -4.40
CA ALA A 113 2.30 15.55 -5.53
C ALA A 113 1.55 15.04 -6.77
N SER A 114 0.21 15.10 -6.80
CA SER A 114 -0.63 14.56 -7.87
C SER A 114 -0.41 13.07 -8.15
N ILE A 115 -0.09 12.29 -7.11
CA ILE A 115 0.08 10.85 -7.15
C ILE A 115 -1.13 10.20 -6.48
N ARG A 116 -1.81 9.29 -7.18
CA ARG A 116 -3.01 8.65 -6.64
C ARG A 116 -2.67 7.44 -5.78
N VAL A 117 -3.28 7.31 -4.61
CA VAL A 117 -3.32 6.04 -3.88
C VAL A 117 -4.56 5.29 -4.36
N LEU A 118 -4.37 4.20 -5.11
CA LEU A 118 -5.49 3.47 -5.72
C LEU A 118 -6.10 2.45 -4.79
N ASP A 119 -5.27 1.81 -3.97
CA ASP A 119 -5.70 0.74 -3.08
C ASP A 119 -4.70 0.55 -1.93
N HIS A 120 -5.16 -0.14 -0.90
CA HIS A 120 -4.34 -0.72 0.16
C HIS A 120 -4.76 -2.17 0.36
N ILE A 121 -3.90 -3.10 -0.06
CA ILE A 121 -4.13 -4.54 0.03
C ILE A 121 -3.59 -5.06 1.35
N ILE A 122 -4.47 -5.63 2.17
CA ILE A 122 -4.09 -6.38 3.37
C ILE A 122 -4.01 -7.86 3.01
N ILE A 123 -2.83 -8.47 3.20
CA ILE A 123 -2.54 -9.84 2.77
C ILE A 123 -2.44 -10.78 3.98
N GLY A 124 -3.24 -11.84 3.97
CA GLY A 124 -3.05 -13.02 4.81
C GLY A 124 -2.45 -14.17 4.00
N ARG A 125 -2.31 -15.36 4.61
CA ARG A 125 -1.64 -16.51 3.97
C ARG A 125 -2.23 -16.90 2.61
N ASP A 126 -3.55 -17.04 2.52
CA ASP A 126 -4.26 -17.50 1.31
C ASP A 126 -5.48 -16.63 0.97
N LYS A 127 -5.50 -15.39 1.49
CA LYS A 127 -6.58 -14.44 1.28
C LYS A 127 -6.06 -13.01 1.34
N PHE A 128 -6.82 -12.09 0.80
CA PHE A 128 -6.54 -10.66 0.89
C PHE A 128 -7.84 -9.88 1.08
N LEU A 129 -7.70 -8.64 1.51
CA LEU A 129 -8.73 -7.62 1.45
C LEU A 129 -8.18 -6.42 0.67
N SER A 130 -8.98 -5.89 -0.23
CA SER A 130 -8.75 -4.61 -0.88
C SER A 130 -9.56 -3.54 -0.14
N MET A 131 -8.87 -2.53 0.38
CA MET A 131 -9.54 -1.39 1.01
C MET A 131 -10.32 -0.57 -0.02
N ALA A 132 -9.92 -0.59 -1.29
CA ALA A 132 -10.70 0.03 -2.37
C ALA A 132 -12.03 -0.71 -2.58
N ASP A 133 -12.00 -2.04 -2.73
CA ASP A 133 -13.20 -2.85 -2.94
C ASP A 133 -14.16 -2.79 -1.75
N SER A 134 -13.64 -2.59 -0.53
CA SER A 134 -14.45 -2.47 0.68
C SER A 134 -14.93 -1.03 0.97
N GLY A 135 -14.61 -0.05 0.13
CA GLY A 135 -14.99 1.37 0.30
C GLY A 135 -14.16 2.13 1.35
N GLU A 136 -13.14 1.52 1.93
CA GLU A 136 -12.28 2.15 2.94
C GLU A 136 -11.38 3.23 2.33
N ILE A 137 -10.92 3.06 1.08
CA ILE A 137 -10.16 4.09 0.36
C ILE A 137 -11.02 5.34 0.14
N GLU A 138 -12.27 5.19 -0.28
CA GLU A 138 -13.19 6.33 -0.43
C GLU A 138 -13.43 7.02 0.91
N ALA A 139 -13.62 6.26 1.99
CA ALA A 139 -13.75 6.81 3.34
C ALA A 139 -12.50 7.61 3.77
N GLN A 140 -11.29 7.09 3.51
CA GLN A 140 -10.05 7.81 3.81
C GLN A 140 -9.88 9.06 2.92
N GLN A 141 -10.29 9.03 1.65
CA GLN A 141 -10.29 10.19 0.75
C GLN A 141 -11.14 11.33 1.29
N LEU A 142 -12.34 11.04 1.81
CA LEU A 142 -13.21 12.04 2.42
C LEU A 142 -12.58 12.69 3.64
N ILE A 143 -11.88 11.91 4.47
CA ILE A 143 -11.14 12.43 5.63
C ILE A 143 -10.03 13.38 5.18
N VAL A 144 -9.21 12.97 4.20
CA VAL A 144 -8.12 13.80 3.66
C VAL A 144 -8.66 15.10 3.05
N LYS A 145 -9.75 15.02 2.29
CA LYS A 145 -10.39 16.21 1.72
C LYS A 145 -10.85 17.17 2.81
N ALA A 146 -11.55 16.68 3.83
CA ALA A 146 -12.00 17.53 4.94
C ALA A 146 -10.82 18.20 5.69
N MET A 147 -9.68 17.50 5.82
CA MET A 147 -8.46 18.06 6.41
C MET A 147 -7.89 19.20 5.55
N LEU A 148 -7.84 19.03 4.22
CA LEU A 148 -7.34 20.04 3.29
C LEU A 148 -8.27 21.27 3.25
N ASP A 149 -9.58 21.06 3.13
CA ASP A 149 -10.58 22.14 3.11
C ASP A 149 -10.48 23.02 4.39
N SER A 150 -10.20 22.39 5.55
CA SER A 150 -10.02 23.11 6.82
C SER A 150 -8.76 24.00 6.85
N LEU A 151 -7.73 23.64 6.08
CA LEU A 151 -6.51 24.44 5.96
C LEU A 151 -6.73 25.66 5.05
N GLU A 152 -7.54 25.51 3.99
CA GLU A 152 -7.86 26.61 3.06
C GLU A 152 -8.72 27.70 3.69
N VAL A 153 -9.63 27.36 4.61
CA VAL A 153 -10.48 28.35 5.32
C VAL A 153 -9.67 29.20 6.31
N SER A 154 -8.45 28.78 6.64
CA SER A 154 -7.58 29.45 7.62
C SER A 154 -6.57 30.44 7.00
N GLY A 155 -6.54 30.57 5.67
CA GLY A 155 -5.63 31.45 4.92
C GLY A 155 -6.36 32.58 4.19
#